data_AF-A0A4Q2YBD6-F1
#
_entry.id   AF-A0A4Q2YBD6-F1
#
_cell.length_a   1.000
_cell.length_b   1.000
_cell.length_c   1.000
_cell.angle_alpha   90.00
_cell.angle_beta   90.00
_cell.angle_gamma   90.00
#
_symmetry.space_group_name_H-M   'P 1'
#
loop_
_entity.id
_entity.type
_entity.pdbx_description
1 polymer ?
#
loop_
_entity_poly.entity_id
_entity_poly.type
_entity_poly.pdbx_seq_one_letter_code
_entity_poly.pdbx_strand_id
1 'polypeptide(L)'
;MHEEIKLTREVAAIQIPSGDTLSLPAGTAVFITQRLGGTFTVATSQGLARISSQDSDALGVNPEEEAKKQAEAVRLKDAPLEEQVWGQLKGVYDPEIPVDIVNLGLVYDCIIEEADGKKVVAVKMTLTAPGCGMGPVIAADAQAKIMTIDGIDDARVELVWDPAWNQEMISEEGKMKLGMI
;
A
#
# COMPACT_ATOMS: atom_id res chain seq x y z
N MET A 1 7.00 -10.18 3.11
CA MET A 1 8.06 -9.55 2.31
C MET A 1 8.71 -8.49 3.19
N HIS A 2 10.04 -8.47 3.31
CA HIS A 2 10.73 -7.48 4.15
C HIS A 2 11.04 -6.27 3.27
N GLU A 3 10.33 -5.16 3.51
CA GLU A 3 10.49 -3.92 2.76
C GLU A 3 11.74 -3.16 3.24
N GLU A 4 12.57 -2.71 2.30
CA GLU A 4 13.74 -1.89 2.57
C GLU A 4 13.28 -0.44 2.80
N ILE A 5 13.57 0.09 3.98
CA ILE A 5 13.21 1.44 4.39
C ILE A 5 14.48 2.29 4.51
N LYS A 6 14.47 3.48 3.91
CA LYS A 6 15.54 4.46 4.13
C LYS A 6 15.13 5.42 5.23
N LEU A 7 16.01 5.59 6.22
CA LEU A 7 15.73 6.52 7.30
C LEU A 7 15.60 7.96 6.77
N THR A 8 14.58 8.68 7.20
CA THR A 8 14.32 10.07 6.78
C THR A 8 15.13 11.09 7.57
N ARG A 9 15.50 10.75 8.81
CA ARG A 9 16.36 11.53 9.70
C ARG A 9 17.25 10.62 10.53
N GLU A 10 18.25 11.22 11.18
CA GLU A 10 19.07 10.51 12.16
C GLU A 10 18.21 10.03 13.34
N VAL A 11 18.43 8.78 13.77
CA VAL A 11 17.69 8.15 14.87
C VAL A 11 18.62 7.38 15.80
N ALA A 12 18.38 7.51 17.09
CA ALA A 12 19.02 6.68 18.09
C ALA A 12 18.39 5.29 18.08
N ALA A 13 19.22 4.27 17.86
CA ALA A 13 18.83 2.87 17.94
C ALA A 13 19.67 2.14 18.98
N ILE A 14 19.15 1.03 19.50
CA ILE A 14 19.87 0.17 20.45
C ILE A 14 20.30 -1.09 19.71
N GLN A 15 21.61 -1.34 19.63
CA GLN A 15 22.13 -2.52 18.95
C GLN A 15 21.76 -3.80 19.72
N ILE A 16 21.29 -4.81 19.00
CA ILE A 16 20.97 -6.12 19.55
C ILE A 16 22.08 -7.10 19.16
N PRO A 17 22.66 -7.87 20.10
CA PRO A 17 22.31 -7.99 21.52
C PRO A 17 23.12 -7.11 22.48
N SER A 18 24.08 -6.32 21.98
CA SER A 18 25.06 -5.61 22.83
C SER A 18 24.45 -4.56 23.76
N GLY A 19 23.31 -3.97 23.38
CA GLY A 19 22.63 -2.93 24.16
C GLY A 19 23.24 -1.54 23.98
N ASP A 20 24.26 -1.39 23.14
CA ASP A 20 24.91 -0.12 22.87
C ASP A 20 24.01 0.81 22.07
N THR A 21 24.02 2.10 22.41
CA THR A 21 23.33 3.13 21.63
C THR A 21 24.12 3.42 20.36
N LEU A 22 23.48 3.21 19.22
CA LEU A 22 23.98 3.51 17.89
C LEU A 22 23.17 4.66 17.30
N SER A 23 23.84 5.67 16.76
CA SER A 23 23.16 6.67 15.93
C SER A 23 23.13 6.18 14.48
N LEU A 24 21.93 6.01 13.93
CA LEU A 24 21.74 5.65 12.54
C LEU A 24 21.48 6.92 11.73
N PRO A 25 22.38 7.31 10.81
CA PRO A 25 22.23 8.54 10.04
C PRO A 25 21.05 8.44 9.06
N ALA A 26 20.52 9.61 8.69
CA ALA A 26 19.52 9.73 7.63
C ALA A 26 20.04 9.05 6.33
N GLY A 27 19.16 8.37 5.62
CA GLY A 27 19.46 7.61 4.40
C GLY A 27 19.97 6.19 4.64
N THR A 28 20.18 5.76 5.90
CA THR A 28 20.54 4.37 6.20
C THR A 28 19.40 3.44 5.77
N ALA A 29 19.74 2.43 4.96
CA ALA A 29 18.80 1.38 4.58
C ALA A 29 18.64 0.38 5.73
N VAL A 30 17.39 0.15 6.13
CA VAL A 30 17.02 -0.74 7.22
C VAL A 30 15.83 -1.61 6.83
N PHE A 31 15.76 -2.83 7.34
CA PHE A 31 14.63 -3.74 7.11
C PHE A 31 13.89 -3.98 8.42
N ILE A 32 12.61 -3.65 8.52
CA ILE A 32 11.83 -3.99 9.71
C ILE A 32 11.64 -5.51 9.76
N THR A 33 12.20 -6.13 10.78
CA THR A 33 12.09 -7.58 11.03
C THR A 33 10.96 -7.90 11.99
N GLN A 34 10.71 -7.04 12.98
CA GLN A 34 9.68 -7.24 14.00
C GLN A 34 9.12 -5.92 14.52
N ARG A 35 7.84 -5.94 14.89
CA ARG A 35 7.12 -4.84 15.54
C ARG A 35 6.54 -5.36 16.85
N LEU A 36 7.17 -5.05 17.98
CA LEU A 36 6.81 -5.61 19.28
C LEU A 36 6.82 -4.52 20.37
N GLY A 37 5.74 -4.43 21.13
CA GLY A 37 5.67 -3.64 22.37
C GLY A 37 6.05 -2.16 22.21
N GLY A 38 5.69 -1.54 21.08
CA GLY A 38 6.04 -0.14 20.80
C GLY A 38 7.50 0.06 20.38
N THR A 39 8.16 -0.97 19.83
CA THR A 39 9.48 -0.82 19.22
C THR A 39 9.59 -1.58 17.91
N PHE A 40 10.44 -1.06 17.03
CA PHE A 40 10.75 -1.63 15.73
C PHE A 40 12.12 -2.27 15.80
N THR A 41 12.21 -3.57 15.54
CA THR A 41 13.50 -4.23 15.34
C THR A 41 13.83 -4.19 13.87
N VAL A 42 14.94 -3.53 13.55
CA VAL A 42 15.40 -3.33 12.18
C VAL A 42 16.73 -4.05 11.95
N ALA A 43 16.88 -4.65 10.77
CA ALA A 43 18.16 -5.14 10.28
C ALA A 43 18.86 -4.03 9.51
N THR A 44 20.10 -3.73 9.90
CA THR A 44 20.97 -2.72 9.28
C THR A 44 22.23 -3.40 8.73
N SER A 45 23.08 -2.65 8.01
CA SER A 45 24.40 -3.13 7.60
C SER A 45 25.33 -3.49 8.77
N GLN A 46 25.05 -2.98 9.98
CA GLN A 46 25.82 -3.24 11.20
C GLN A 46 25.18 -4.29 12.12
N GLY A 47 24.14 -4.98 11.64
CA GLY A 47 23.38 -5.99 12.40
C GLY A 47 22.00 -5.50 12.83
N LEU A 48 21.42 -6.15 13.84
CA LEU A 48 20.09 -5.83 14.33
C LEU A 48 20.14 -4.62 15.28
N ALA A 49 19.20 -3.70 15.11
CA ALA A 49 19.04 -2.55 15.98
C ALA A 49 17.55 -2.37 16.33
N ARG A 50 17.28 -1.84 17.52
CA ARG A 50 15.94 -1.54 18.01
C ARG A 50 15.71 -0.04 17.98
N ILE A 51 14.65 0.39 17.32
CA ILE A 51 14.20 1.78 17.24
C ILE A 51 12.92 1.93 18.08
N SER A 52 12.82 3.03 18.83
CA SER A 52 11.63 3.37 19.61
C SER A 52 10.44 3.69 18.70
N SER A 53 9.20 3.39 19.11
CA SER A 53 8.03 3.84 18.34
C SER A 53 7.91 5.36 18.25
N GLN A 54 8.54 6.09 19.16
CA GLN A 54 8.59 7.56 19.12
C GLN A 54 9.38 8.08 17.91
N ASP A 55 10.25 7.24 17.33
CA ASP A 55 11.04 7.56 16.16
C ASP A 55 10.54 6.82 14.91
N SER A 56 9.26 6.43 14.87
CA SER A 56 8.67 5.79 13.69
C SER A 56 8.67 6.73 12.48
N ASP A 57 8.61 8.04 12.70
CA ASP A 57 8.77 9.06 11.67
C ASP A 57 10.14 8.97 10.97
N ALA A 58 11.19 8.58 11.70
CA ALA A 58 12.53 8.35 11.14
C ALA A 58 12.56 7.14 10.21
N LEU A 59 11.67 6.16 10.39
CA LEU A 59 11.45 5.05 9.46
C LEU A 59 10.60 5.47 8.24
N GLY A 60 10.30 6.76 8.09
CA GLY A 60 9.36 7.23 7.05
C GLY A 60 7.95 6.70 7.26
N VAL A 61 7.65 6.18 8.45
CA VAL A 61 6.34 5.70 8.82
C VAL A 61 5.62 6.85 9.51
N ASN A 62 4.73 7.52 8.78
CA ASN A 62 3.87 8.53 9.38
C ASN A 62 2.94 7.82 10.39
N PRO A 63 3.07 8.09 11.71
CA PRO A 63 2.27 7.40 12.73
C PRO A 63 0.77 7.63 12.52
N GLU A 64 0.37 8.79 12.00
CA GLU A 64 -1.02 9.11 11.69
C GLU A 64 -1.52 8.31 10.48
N GLU A 65 -0.73 8.17 9.42
CA GLU A 65 -1.11 7.35 8.27
C GLU A 65 -1.17 5.86 8.60
N GLU A 66 -0.25 5.35 9.43
CA GLU A 66 -0.25 3.94 9.80
C GLU A 66 -1.38 3.62 10.79
N ALA A 67 -1.67 4.52 11.72
CA ALA A 67 -2.86 4.43 12.56
C ALA A 67 -4.15 4.50 11.73
N LYS A 68 -4.20 5.36 10.71
CA LYS A 68 -5.34 5.47 9.79
C LYS A 68 -5.50 4.20 8.95
N LYS A 69 -4.42 3.66 8.38
CA LYS A 69 -4.42 2.37 7.66
C LYS A 69 -4.87 1.22 8.55
N GLN A 70 -4.43 1.17 9.81
CA GLN A 70 -4.87 0.14 10.76
C GLN A 70 -6.35 0.30 11.15
N ALA A 71 -6.80 1.52 11.46
CA ALA A 71 -8.20 1.79 11.78
C ALA A 71 -9.13 1.48 10.60
N GLU A 72 -8.70 1.83 9.38
CA GLU A 72 -9.44 1.57 8.15
C GLU A 72 -9.48 0.07 7.83
N ALA A 73 -8.36 -0.66 7.99
CA ALA A 73 -8.34 -2.12 7.85
C ALA A 73 -9.24 -2.82 8.88
N VAL A 74 -9.32 -2.32 10.11
CA VAL A 74 -10.24 -2.85 11.13
C VAL A 74 -11.69 -2.58 10.75
N ARG A 75 -12.00 -1.34 10.32
CA ARG A 75 -13.35 -0.99 9.86
C ARG A 75 -13.79 -1.84 8.66
N LEU A 76 -12.88 -2.04 7.69
CA LEU A 76 -13.18 -2.77 6.45
C LEU A 76 -13.56 -4.22 6.72
N LYS A 77 -13.01 -4.87 7.76
CA LYS A 77 -13.35 -6.28 8.07
C LYS A 77 -14.84 -6.54 8.26
N ASP A 78 -15.56 -5.58 8.83
CA ASP A 78 -17.00 -5.70 9.09
C ASP A 78 -17.86 -4.94 8.06
N ALA A 79 -17.22 -4.33 7.05
CA ALA A 79 -17.89 -3.53 6.03
C ALA A 79 -18.56 -4.42 4.96
N PRO A 80 -19.53 -3.89 4.19
CA PRO A 80 -20.06 -4.58 3.03
C PRO A 80 -18.95 -5.01 2.07
N LEU A 81 -19.13 -6.16 1.42
CA LEU A 81 -18.09 -6.77 0.58
C LEU A 81 -17.58 -5.81 -0.52
N GLU A 82 -18.47 -5.00 -1.09
CA GLU A 82 -18.11 -3.97 -2.06
C GLU A 82 -17.14 -2.93 -1.48
N GLU A 83 -17.39 -2.45 -0.26
CA GLU A 83 -16.50 -1.50 0.43
C GLU A 83 -15.14 -2.15 0.72
N GLN A 84 -15.12 -3.44 1.05
CA GLN A 84 -13.88 -4.21 1.24
C GLN A 84 -13.04 -4.26 -0.04
N VAL A 85 -13.68 -4.56 -1.18
CA VAL A 85 -13.01 -4.60 -2.49
C VAL A 85 -12.43 -3.24 -2.85
N TRP A 86 -13.22 -2.16 -2.73
CA TRP A 86 -12.72 -0.80 -2.97
C TRP A 86 -11.59 -0.41 -2.02
N GLY A 87 -11.65 -0.82 -0.76
CA GLY A 87 -10.58 -0.63 0.21
C GLY A 87 -9.28 -1.34 -0.20
N GLN A 88 -9.36 -2.58 -0.68
CA GLN A 88 -8.19 -3.31 -1.20
C GLN A 88 -7.61 -2.65 -2.45
N LEU A 89 -8.47 -2.21 -3.38
CA LEU A 89 -8.04 -1.50 -4.59
C LEU A 89 -7.36 -0.17 -4.27
N LYS A 90 -7.84 0.58 -3.26
CA LYS A 90 -7.19 1.80 -2.76
C LYS A 90 -5.81 1.54 -2.15
N GLY A 91 -5.53 0.29 -1.77
CA GLY A 91 -4.21 -0.13 -1.32
C GLY A 91 -3.22 -0.41 -2.45
N VAL A 92 -3.65 -0.47 -3.71
CA VAL A 92 -2.79 -0.73 -4.88
C VAL A 92 -2.28 0.60 -5.43
N TYR A 93 -0.96 0.70 -5.60
CA TYR A 93 -0.30 1.92 -6.06
C TYR A 93 0.30 1.74 -7.44
N ASP A 94 0.28 2.81 -8.23
CA ASP A 94 1.07 2.87 -9.45
C ASP A 94 2.57 3.01 -9.06
N PRO A 95 3.48 2.15 -9.57
CA PRO A 95 4.90 2.23 -9.23
C PRO A 95 5.60 3.47 -9.82
N GLU A 96 5.02 4.11 -10.84
CA GLU A 96 5.56 5.31 -11.47
C GLU A 96 4.98 6.61 -10.87
N ILE A 97 3.78 6.53 -10.29
CA ILE A 97 3.07 7.69 -9.71
C ILE A 97 2.67 7.36 -8.26
N PRO A 98 3.08 8.14 -7.24
CA PRO A 98 2.88 7.81 -5.81
C PRO A 98 1.43 8.03 -5.33
N VAL A 99 0.45 7.55 -6.08
CA VAL A 99 -0.99 7.63 -5.81
C VAL A 99 -1.61 6.25 -6.13
N ASP A 100 -2.63 5.89 -5.37
CA ASP A 100 -3.35 4.63 -5.58
C ASP A 100 -4.20 4.65 -6.85
N ILE A 101 -4.44 3.48 -7.41
CA ILE A 101 -5.16 3.31 -8.69
C ILE A 101 -6.60 3.83 -8.65
N VAL A 102 -7.22 3.86 -7.47
CA VAL A 102 -8.58 4.37 -7.27
C VAL A 102 -8.56 5.89 -7.35
N ASN A 103 -7.68 6.53 -6.59
CA ASN A 103 -7.55 7.98 -6.57
C ASN A 103 -6.99 8.55 -7.89
N LEU A 104 -6.21 7.77 -8.64
CA LEU A 104 -5.80 8.09 -10.02
C LEU A 104 -6.94 7.97 -11.03
N GLY A 105 -8.08 7.39 -10.66
CA GLY A 105 -9.20 7.16 -11.56
C GLY A 105 -8.92 6.08 -12.61
N LEU A 106 -8.04 5.11 -12.30
CA LEU A 106 -7.73 4.00 -13.20
C LEU A 106 -8.79 2.90 -13.13
N VAL A 107 -9.51 2.78 -12.02
CA VAL A 107 -10.61 1.80 -11.86
C VAL A 107 -11.90 2.39 -12.40
N TYR A 108 -12.42 1.83 -13.49
CA TYR A 108 -13.63 2.30 -14.16
C TYR A 108 -14.88 1.60 -13.68
N ASP A 109 -14.78 0.32 -13.39
CA ASP A 109 -15.91 -0.50 -13.00
C ASP A 109 -15.44 -1.60 -12.03
N CYS A 110 -16.28 -1.91 -11.06
CA CYS A 110 -16.01 -2.94 -10.06
C CYS A 110 -17.34 -3.56 -9.66
N ILE A 111 -17.56 -4.80 -10.09
CA ILE A 111 -18.82 -5.52 -9.90
C ILE A 111 -18.52 -6.83 -9.19
N ILE A 112 -19.34 -7.16 -8.19
CA ILE A 112 -19.31 -8.45 -7.54
C ILE A 112 -20.42 -9.30 -8.15
N GLU A 113 -20.03 -10.32 -8.90
CA GLU A 113 -20.94 -11.28 -9.51
C GLU A 113 -21.07 -12.49 -8.59
N GLU A 114 -22.31 -12.93 -8.34
CA GLU A 114 -22.58 -14.17 -7.61
C GLU A 114 -23.22 -15.18 -8.56
N ALA A 115 -22.54 -16.30 -8.79
CA ALA A 115 -23.02 -17.38 -9.64
C ALA A 115 -22.66 -18.73 -9.00
N ASP A 116 -23.63 -19.65 -8.97
CA ASP A 116 -23.47 -21.01 -8.40
C ASP A 116 -22.92 -21.02 -6.96
N GLY A 117 -23.27 -20.00 -6.15
CA GLY A 117 -22.80 -19.84 -4.78
C GLY A 117 -21.34 -19.40 -4.65
N LYS A 118 -20.71 -18.99 -5.75
CA LYS A 118 -19.37 -18.40 -5.78
C LYS A 118 -19.45 -16.91 -6.05
N LYS A 119 -18.59 -16.14 -5.39
CA LYS A 119 -18.46 -14.70 -5.59
C LYS A 119 -17.21 -14.39 -6.39
N VAL A 120 -17.41 -13.78 -7.55
CA VAL A 120 -16.35 -13.36 -8.46
C VAL A 120 -16.35 -11.85 -8.55
N VAL A 121 -15.22 -11.22 -8.28
CA VAL A 121 -15.06 -9.78 -8.51
C VAL A 121 -14.58 -9.54 -9.92
N ALA A 122 -15.32 -8.76 -10.70
CA ALA A 122 -14.92 -8.29 -12.01
C ALA A 122 -14.55 -6.80 -11.93
N VAL A 123 -13.28 -6.48 -12.15
CA VAL A 123 -12.77 -5.10 -12.18
C VAL A 123 -12.38 -4.76 -13.60
N LYS A 124 -12.88 -3.64 -14.12
CA LYS A 124 -12.36 -3.01 -15.34
C LYS A 124 -11.52 -1.82 -14.95
N MET A 125 -10.28 -1.81 -15.38
CA MET A 125 -9.37 -0.71 -15.14
C MET A 125 -8.57 -0.36 -16.39
N THR A 126 -7.98 0.82 -16.39
CA THR A 126 -7.12 1.29 -17.47
C THR A 126 -5.74 1.67 -16.93
N LEU A 127 -4.88 2.21 -17.78
CA LEU A 127 -3.58 2.75 -17.41
C LEU A 127 -3.46 4.21 -17.82
N THR A 128 -2.52 4.91 -17.20
CA THR A 128 -2.18 6.29 -17.52
C THR A 128 -1.63 6.46 -18.95
N ALA A 129 -1.04 5.40 -19.52
CA ALA A 129 -0.56 5.39 -20.90
C ALA A 129 -0.74 4.01 -21.58
N PRO A 130 -1.14 3.97 -22.86
CA PRO A 130 -1.19 2.74 -23.64
C PRO A 130 0.21 2.15 -23.81
N GLY A 131 0.35 0.85 -23.53
CA GLY A 131 1.64 0.14 -23.66
C GLY A 131 2.58 0.28 -22.45
N CYS A 132 2.12 0.83 -21.31
CA CYS A 132 2.90 0.80 -20.08
C CYS A 132 3.16 -0.66 -19.65
N GLY A 133 4.43 -1.04 -19.55
CA GLY A 133 4.85 -2.41 -19.18
C GLY A 133 4.43 -2.81 -17.76
N MET A 134 4.04 -1.84 -16.92
CA MET A 134 3.59 -2.07 -15.55
C MET A 134 2.11 -2.47 -15.45
N GLY A 135 1.33 -2.34 -16.52
CA GLY A 135 -0.10 -2.66 -16.49
C GLY A 135 -0.44 -4.06 -15.96
N PRO A 136 0.18 -5.13 -16.50
CA PRO A 136 -0.02 -6.49 -15.99
C PRO A 136 0.40 -6.66 -14.53
N VAL A 137 1.41 -5.92 -14.06
CA VAL A 137 1.88 -5.98 -12.67
C VAL A 137 0.86 -5.34 -11.73
N ILE A 138 0.35 -4.16 -12.08
CA ILE A 138 -0.68 -3.46 -11.30
C ILE A 138 -1.98 -4.28 -11.27
N ALA A 139 -2.40 -4.82 -12.42
CA ALA A 139 -3.60 -5.66 -12.49
C ALA A 139 -3.45 -6.93 -11.65
N ALA A 140 -2.26 -7.56 -11.65
CA ALA A 140 -1.98 -8.72 -10.82
C ALA A 140 -1.95 -8.36 -9.31
N ASP A 141 -1.39 -7.21 -8.93
CA ASP A 141 -1.42 -6.74 -7.52
C ASP A 141 -2.86 -6.47 -7.06
N ALA A 142 -3.67 -5.81 -7.90
CA ALA A 142 -5.09 -5.59 -7.63
C ALA A 142 -5.84 -6.91 -7.46
N GLN A 143 -5.64 -7.87 -8.37
CA GLN A 143 -6.24 -9.20 -8.27
C GLN A 143 -5.83 -9.89 -6.96
N ALA A 144 -4.52 -9.90 -6.66
CA ALA A 144 -3.99 -10.55 -5.47
C ALA A 144 -4.55 -9.95 -4.17
N LYS A 145 -4.70 -8.62 -4.09
CA LYS A 145 -5.30 -7.97 -2.91
C LYS A 145 -6.77 -8.26 -2.74
N ILE A 146 -7.55 -8.25 -3.83
CA ILE A 146 -8.97 -8.62 -3.78
C ILE A 146 -9.12 -10.07 -3.28
N MET A 147 -8.27 -10.98 -3.75
CA MET A 147 -8.26 -12.38 -3.32
C MET A 147 -7.91 -12.59 -1.83
N THR A 148 -7.48 -11.55 -1.11
CA THR A 148 -7.27 -11.64 0.35
C THR A 148 -8.55 -11.42 1.17
N ILE A 149 -9.65 -11.00 0.53
CA ILE A 149 -10.92 -10.75 1.21
C ILE A 149 -11.64 -12.07 1.46
N ASP A 150 -12.03 -12.30 2.70
CA ASP A 150 -12.79 -13.49 3.09
C ASP A 150 -14.16 -13.52 2.37
N GLY A 151 -14.46 -14.64 1.71
CA GLY A 151 -15.72 -14.84 0.99
C GLY A 151 -15.70 -14.44 -0.49
N ILE A 152 -14.53 -14.12 -1.05
CA ILE A 152 -14.31 -13.98 -2.49
C ILE A 152 -13.65 -15.26 -3.02
N ASP A 153 -14.24 -15.86 -4.06
CA ASP A 153 -13.75 -17.11 -4.65
C ASP A 153 -12.79 -16.87 -5.83
N ASP A 154 -13.02 -15.80 -6.59
CA ASP A 154 -12.21 -15.43 -7.77
C ASP A 154 -12.23 -13.91 -7.98
N ALA A 155 -11.18 -13.39 -8.60
CA ALA A 155 -11.06 -11.98 -8.96
C ALA A 155 -10.50 -11.87 -10.38
N ARG A 156 -11.12 -11.03 -11.20
CA ARG A 156 -10.76 -10.82 -12.60
C ARG A 156 -10.55 -9.34 -12.82
N VAL A 157 -9.33 -8.98 -13.18
CA VAL A 157 -8.96 -7.60 -13.48
C VAL A 157 -8.70 -7.51 -14.97
N GLU A 158 -9.56 -6.79 -15.68
CA GLU A 158 -9.49 -6.57 -17.12
C GLU A 158 -8.94 -5.18 -17.42
N LEU A 159 -7.92 -5.12 -18.28
CA LEU A 159 -7.38 -3.86 -18.79
C LEU A 159 -8.18 -3.39 -20.01
N VAL A 160 -8.88 -2.28 -19.87
CA VAL A 160 -9.63 -1.61 -20.93
C VAL A 160 -8.94 -0.30 -21.34
N TRP A 161 -9.11 0.08 -22.60
CA TRP A 161 -8.48 1.28 -23.19
C TRP A 161 -9.50 2.35 -23.60
N ASP A 162 -10.78 2.04 -23.48
CA ASP A 162 -11.89 2.93 -23.82
C ASP A 162 -12.84 3.01 -22.60
N PRO A 163 -13.13 4.20 -22.06
CA PRO A 163 -12.56 5.50 -22.45
C PRO A 163 -11.06 5.61 -22.18
N ALA A 164 -10.34 6.40 -22.99
CA ALA A 164 -8.94 6.70 -22.74
C ALA A 164 -8.80 7.53 -21.46
N TRP A 165 -7.86 7.15 -20.59
CA TRP A 165 -7.60 7.87 -19.35
C TRP A 165 -7.11 9.29 -19.59
N ASN A 166 -7.49 10.21 -18.70
CA ASN A 166 -6.92 11.55 -18.65
C ASN A 166 -6.85 12.08 -17.21
N GLN A 167 -6.09 13.15 -17.00
CA GLN A 167 -5.84 13.73 -15.68
C GLN A 167 -7.10 14.27 -14.98
N GLU A 168 -8.19 14.53 -15.71
CA GLU A 168 -9.45 14.99 -15.12
C GLU A 168 -10.15 13.87 -14.32
N MET A 169 -9.81 12.61 -14.59
CA MET A 169 -10.30 11.44 -13.86
C MET A 169 -9.67 11.28 -12.47
N ILE A 170 -8.59 12.03 -12.18
CA ILE A 170 -7.94 12.00 -10.87
C ILE A 170 -8.88 12.63 -9.84
N SER A 171 -9.12 11.90 -8.74
CA SER A 171 -9.89 12.39 -7.60
C SER A 171 -9.23 13.62 -6.94
N GLU A 172 -9.99 14.39 -6.17
CA GLU A 172 -9.44 15.53 -5.43
C GLU A 172 -8.34 15.10 -4.43
N GLU A 173 -8.49 13.94 -3.77
CA GLU A 173 -7.44 13.38 -2.90
C GLU A 173 -6.16 13.07 -3.68
N GLY A 174 -6.30 12.50 -4.89
CA GLY A 174 -5.19 12.23 -5.79
C GLY A 174 -4.49 13.52 -6.26
N LYS A 175 -5.26 14.54 -6.67
CA LYS A 175 -4.72 15.84 -7.09
C LYS A 175 -3.94 16.53 -5.97
N MET A 176 -4.44 16.46 -4.74
CA MET A 176 -3.75 17.00 -3.56
C MET A 176 -2.41 16.30 -3.32
N LYS A 177 -2.36 14.96 -3.42
CA LYS A 177 -1.10 14.19 -3.32
C LYS A 177 -0.09 14.54 -4.41
N LEU A 178 -0.58 14.87 -5.61
CA LEU A 178 0.24 15.28 -6.74
C LEU A 178 0.61 16.77 -6.74
N GLY A 179 0.12 17.55 -5.77
CA GLY A 179 0.35 18.99 -5.69
C GLY A 179 -0.27 19.79 -6.85
N MET A 180 -1.36 19.28 -7.43
CA MET A 180 -2.08 19.94 -8.53
C MET A 180 -3.07 21.00 -8.04
N ILE A 181 -3.38 20.99 -6.74
CA ILE A 181 -4.26 21.91 -6.03
C ILE A 181 -3.70 22.23 -4.65
#